data_AF-M3ARU5-F1
#
_entry.id   AF-M3ARU5-F1
#
_cell.length_a   1.000
_cell.length_b   1.000
_cell.length_c   1.000
_cell.angle_alpha   90.00
_cell.angle_beta   90.00
_cell.angle_gamma   90.00
#
_symmetry.space_group_name_H-M   'P 1'
#
loop_
_entity.id
_entity.type
_entity.pdbx_description
1 polymer ?
#
loop_
_entity_poly.entity_id
_entity_poly.type
_entity_poly.pdbx_seq_one_letter_code
_entity_poly.pdbx_strand_id
1 'polypeptide(L)' 'PDRLNVAINDVWVCRNGSVGDDRDLVDMRYREVRITADLAEGGESAVIWANDLTADYVHENSAYSS' A
#
# COMPACT_ATOMS: atom_id res chain seq x y z
N PRO A 1 12.93 11.55 6.72
CA PRO A 1 11.85 10.52 6.86
C PRO A 1 10.61 11.06 7.59
N ASP A 2 10.77 12.05 8.46
CA ASP A 2 9.72 12.58 9.37
C ASP A 2 8.65 13.45 8.69
N ARG A 3 8.57 13.41 7.36
CA ARG A 3 7.61 14.18 6.55
C ARG A 3 6.71 13.28 5.68
N LEU A 4 6.97 11.96 5.68
CA LEU A 4 6.22 11.00 4.89
C LEU A 4 4.78 10.87 5.41
N ASN A 5 3.81 10.91 4.50
CA ASN A 5 2.42 10.57 4.77
C ASN A 5 2.04 9.32 3.97
N VAL A 6 1.25 8.42 4.56
CA VAL A 6 0.76 7.23 3.88
C VAL A 6 -0.73 7.08 4.12
N ALA A 7 -1.49 6.94 3.04
CA ALA A 7 -2.89 6.55 3.07
C ALA A 7 -3.11 5.18 2.43
N ILE A 8 -4.02 4.41 3.01
CA ILE A 8 -4.56 3.17 2.42
C ILE A 8 -6.06 3.35 2.33
N ASN A 9 -6.62 3.27 1.12
CA ASN A 9 -8.06 3.44 0.87
C ASN A 9 -8.63 4.67 1.61
N ASP A 10 -7.97 5.83 1.43
CA ASP A 10 -8.29 7.14 2.02
C ASP A 10 -8.04 7.31 3.54
N VAL A 11 -7.64 6.26 4.26
CA VAL A 11 -7.28 6.37 5.68
C VAL A 11 -5.79 6.69 5.82
N TRP A 12 -5.47 7.84 6.41
CA TRP A 12 -4.09 8.32 6.59
C TRP A 12 -3.43 7.68 7.80
N VAL A 13 -3.00 6.42 7.67
CA VAL A 13 -2.37 5.62 8.73
C VAL A 13 -0.98 6.13 9.17
N CYS A 14 -0.33 6.95 8.34
CA CYS A 14 0.92 7.62 8.67
C CYS A 14 0.85 9.11 8.31
N ARG A 15 1.26 9.98 9.23
CA ARG A 15 1.38 11.43 9.02
C ARG A 15 2.70 11.93 9.60
N ASN A 16 3.46 12.71 8.83
CA ASN A 16 4.77 13.23 9.23
C ASN A 16 5.70 12.15 9.82
N GLY A 17 5.79 11.00 9.14
CA GLY A 17 6.61 9.86 9.57
C GLY A 17 6.17 9.20 10.89
N SER A 18 4.99 9.55 11.41
CA SER A 18 4.45 9.06 12.68
C SER A 18 3.06 8.44 12.50
N VAL A 19 2.55 7.80 13.54
CA VAL A 19 1.20 7.21 13.53
C VAL A 19 0.15 8.26 13.19
N GLY A 20 -0.71 7.95 12.22
CA GLY A 20 -1.84 8.76 11.82
C GLY A 20 -3.16 8.22 12.38
N ASP A 21 -4.15 8.06 11.51
CA ASP A 21 -5.45 7.48 11.85
C ASP A 21 -5.32 5.98 12.19
N ASP A 22 -6.31 5.44 12.92
CA ASP A 22 -6.32 4.02 13.27
C ASP A 22 -6.40 3.14 12.01
N ARG A 23 -5.52 2.16 11.92
CA ARG A 23 -5.46 1.21 10.79
C ARG A 23 -6.71 0.35 10.70
N ASP A 24 -7.43 0.16 11.81
CA ASP A 24 -8.65 -0.65 11.83
C ASP A 24 -9.80 0.03 11.07
N LEU A 25 -9.65 1.31 10.69
CA LEU A 25 -10.58 2.04 9.81
C LEU A 25 -10.39 1.70 8.33
N VAL A 26 -9.30 1.02 7.95
CA VAL A 26 -8.99 0.68 6.55
C VAL A 26 -9.84 -0.52 6.12
N ASP A 27 -10.72 -0.34 5.13
CA ASP A 27 -11.44 -1.45 4.49
C ASP A 27 -10.72 -1.91 3.21
N MET A 28 -10.10 -3.09 3.24
CA MET A 28 -9.38 -3.69 2.11
C MET A 28 -10.11 -4.88 1.47
N ARG A 29 -11.41 -5.06 1.75
CA ARG A 29 -12.18 -6.21 1.22
C ARG A 29 -12.47 -6.12 -0.29
N TYR A 30 -12.32 -4.93 -0.87
CA TYR A 30 -12.53 -4.71 -2.29
C TYR A 30 -11.33 -5.15 -3.12
N ARG A 31 -11.55 -5.40 -4.42
CA ARG A 31 -10.51 -5.86 -5.35
C ARG A 31 -9.39 -4.85 -5.53
N GLU A 32 -9.70 -3.57 -5.47
CA GLU A 32 -8.71 -2.50 -5.61
C GLU A 32 -8.31 -1.97 -4.24
N VAL A 33 -7.01 -1.90 -4.01
CA VAL A 33 -6.40 -1.23 -2.86
C VAL A 33 -5.55 -0.10 -3.40
N ARG A 34 -5.84 1.13 -2.97
CA ARG A 34 -5.03 2.30 -3.29
C ARG A 34 -4.14 2.66 -2.12
N ILE A 35 -2.83 2.64 -2.36
CA ILE A 35 -1.82 3.13 -1.43
C ILE A 35 -1.30 4.46 -1.97
N THR A 36 -1.40 5.51 -1.18
CA THR A 36 -0.87 6.83 -1.51
C THR A 36 0.27 7.15 -0.55
N ALA A 37 1.47 7.36 -1.09
CA ALA A 37 2.62 7.85 -0.35
C ALA A 37 2.92 9.29 -0.79
N ASP A 38 2.80 10.23 0.15
CA ASP A 38 3.14 11.63 -0.05
C ASP A 38 4.44 11.94 0.67
N LEU A 39 5.47 12.29 -0.10
CA LEU A 39 6.81 12.59 0.41
C LEU A 39 6.91 13.99 1.02
N ALA A 40 5.88 14.81 0.86
CA ALA A 40 5.83 16.23 1.21
C ALA A 40 7.04 17.01 0.65
N GLU A 41 7.54 16.62 -0.52
CA GLU A 41 8.72 17.18 -1.15
C GLU A 41 8.49 17.39 -2.65
N GLY A 42 8.43 18.63 -3.08
CA GLY A 42 8.10 18.98 -4.47
C GLY A 42 6.66 18.63 -4.87
N GLY A 43 6.42 18.56 -6.18
CA GLY A 43 5.11 18.24 -6.77
C GLY A 43 5.13 17.07 -7.76
N GLU A 44 6.25 16.35 -7.84
CA GLU A 44 6.41 15.22 -8.76
C GLU A 44 5.61 14.01 -8.27
N SER A 45 5.07 13.23 -9.20
CA SER A 45 4.26 12.05 -8.88
C SER A 45 4.43 10.94 -9.89
N ALA A 46 4.20 9.70 -9.44
CA ALA A 46 4.15 8.51 -10.27
C ALA A 46 3.09 7.53 -9.74
N VAL A 47 2.52 6.72 -10.61
CA VAL A 47 1.55 5.67 -10.27
C VAL A 47 2.08 4.33 -10.75
N ILE A 48 2.08 3.34 -9.85
CA ILE A 48 2.51 1.96 -10.13
C ILE A 48 1.32 1.05 -9.85
N TRP A 49 1.02 0.16 -10.79
CA TRP A 49 0.06 -0.93 -10.60
C TRP A 49 0.78 -2.20 -10.19
N ALA A 50 0.29 -2.83 -9.12
CA ALA A 50 0.79 -4.09 -8.61
C ALA A 50 -0.39 -4.97 -8.18
N ASN A 51 -0.10 -6.23 -7.86
CA ASN A 51 -1.07 -7.17 -7.29
C ASN A 51 -0.54 -7.69 -5.96
N ASP A 52 -1.44 -8.24 -5.15
CA ASP A 52 -1.10 -8.93 -3.91
C ASP A 52 -0.39 -10.26 -4.19
N LEU A 53 0.33 -10.75 -3.18
CA LEU A 53 0.97 -12.06 -3.22
C LEU A 53 0.04 -13.08 -2.58
N THR A 54 -0.55 -13.95 -3.40
CA THR A 54 -1.50 -14.98 -2.96
C THR A 54 -0.84 -16.34 -2.78
N ALA A 55 -1.49 -17.23 -2.02
CA ALA A 55 -1.05 -18.63 -1.91
C ALA A 55 -1.12 -19.35 -3.27
N ASP A 56 -2.14 -19.03 -4.08
CA ASP A 56 -2.30 -19.62 -5.42
C ASP A 56 -1.15 -19.21 -6.35
N TYR A 57 -0.69 -17.97 -6.28
CA TYR A 57 0.50 -17.51 -7.03
C TYR A 57 1.75 -18.33 -6.65
N VAL A 58 1.92 -18.62 -5.36
CA VAL A 58 3.02 -19.47 -4.88
C VAL A 58 2.87 -20.90 -5.39
N HIS A 59 1.67 -21.48 -5.30
CA HIS A 59 1.42 -22.84 -5.75
C HIS A 59 1.69 -23.00 -7.26
N GLU A 60 1.16 -22.10 -8.09
CA GLU A 60 1.34 -22.09 -9.54
C GLU A 60 2.82 -22.07 -9.93
N ASN A 61 3.62 -21.18 -9.32
CA ASN A 61 5.03 -21.03 -9.69
C ASN A 61 5.95 -22.06 -8.99
N SER A 62 5.53 -22.66 -7.88
CA SER A 62 6.28 -23.72 -7.20
C SER A 62 6.18 -25.08 -7.92
N ALA A 63 5.09 -25.31 -8.66
CA ALA A 63 4.86 -26.55 -9.42
C ALA A 63 5.80 -26.70 -10.64
N TYR A 64 6.49 -25.64 -11.05
CA TYR A 64 7.44 -25.64 -12.16
C TYR A 64 8.91 -25.72 -11.73
N SER A 65 9.19 -25.92 -10.43
CA SER A 65 10.52 -26.25 -9.94
C SER A 65 10.65 -27.75 -9.65
N SER A 66 10.67 -28.55 -10.72
CA SER A 66 11.36 -29.85 -10.79
C SER A 66 11.78 -30.15 -12.22
#